data_AF-W1YGZ8-F1
#
_entry.id   AF-W1YGZ8-F1
#
_cell.length_a   1.000
_cell.length_b   1.000
_cell.length_c   1.000
_cell.angle_alpha   90.00
_cell.angle_beta   90.00
_cell.angle_gamma   90.00
#
_symmetry.space_group_name_H-M   'P 1'
#
loop_
_entity.id
_entity.type
_entity.pdbx_description
1 polymer ?
#
loop_
_entity_poly.entity_id
_entity_poly.type
_entity_poly.pdbx_seq_one_letter_code
_entity_poly.pdbx_strand_id
1 'polypeptide(L)'
;KWTVVLMHRDPFQYAFDRPGASRDVGFDDEGVLFMPIFDEFNVDLVLSAHLHTYRNRGHVRNFDRNPTGPLYILTGIAGDARRPKWK
;
A
#
# COMPACT_ATOMS: atom_id res chain seq x y z
N LYS A 1 9.64 -16.99 -13.05
CA LYS A 1 10.29 -16.71 -11.75
C LYS A 1 9.58 -15.52 -11.14
N TRP A 2 9.30 -15.50 -9.84
CA TRP A 2 8.60 -14.40 -9.18
C TRP A 2 9.59 -13.47 -8.48
N THR A 3 9.36 -12.16 -8.58
CA THR A 3 10.02 -11.09 -7.82
C THR A 3 8.99 -10.46 -6.89
N VAL A 4 9.21 -10.61 -5.59
CA VAL A 4 8.27 -10.16 -4.54
C VAL A 4 8.99 -9.17 -3.63
N VAL A 5 8.36 -8.03 -3.37
CA VAL A 5 8.82 -7.04 -2.40
C VAL A 5 8.02 -7.16 -1.11
N LEU A 6 8.71 -7.17 0.02
CA LEU A 6 8.12 -7.05 1.35
C LEU A 6 8.49 -5.69 1.91
N MET A 7 7.49 -4.87 2.27
CA MET A 7 7.71 -3.59 2.92
C MET A 7 6.78 -3.42 4.11
N HIS A 8 7.24 -2.78 5.18
CA HIS A 8 6.39 -2.66 6.37
C HIS A 8 5.26 -1.66 6.17
N ARG A 9 5.58 -0.41 5.78
CA ARG A 9 4.59 0.63 5.46
C ARG A 9 4.04 0.43 4.05
N ASP A 10 2.76 0.76 3.84
CA ASP A 10 2.10 0.68 2.53
C ASP A 10 2.42 1.92 1.69
N PRO A 11 2.78 1.83 0.40
CA PRO A 11 3.16 2.99 -0.42
C PRO A 11 1.98 3.93 -0.76
N PHE A 12 0.79 3.60 -0.27
CA PHE A 12 -0.43 4.38 -0.49
C PHE A 12 -0.74 5.23 0.73
N GLN A 13 -0.98 6.50 0.50
CA GLN A 13 -1.51 7.41 1.51
C GLN A 13 -3.01 7.16 1.72
N TYR A 14 -3.38 7.03 2.99
CA TYR A 14 -4.76 6.88 3.42
C TYR A 14 -5.34 8.24 3.76
N ALA A 15 -6.56 8.50 3.26
CA ALA A 15 -7.31 9.64 3.73
C ALA A 15 -7.55 9.53 5.24
N PHE A 16 -7.41 10.67 5.90
CA PHE A 16 -7.68 10.81 7.31
C PHE A 16 -8.30 12.19 7.50
N ASP A 17 -9.41 12.27 8.23
CA ASP A 17 -10.07 13.54 8.51
C ASP A 17 -10.05 13.82 10.02
N ARG A 18 -9.22 14.79 10.43
CA ARG A 18 -9.22 15.33 11.79
C ARG A 18 -8.89 16.82 11.78
N PRO A 19 -9.44 17.59 12.73
CA PRO A 19 -9.02 18.97 12.95
C PRO A 19 -7.48 19.10 13.02
N GLY A 20 -6.93 19.93 12.13
CA GLY A 20 -5.50 20.26 12.10
C GLY A 20 -4.57 19.21 11.48
N ALA A 21 -5.08 18.09 10.97
CA ALA A 21 -4.24 17.07 10.33
C ALA A 21 -5.02 16.15 9.39
N SER A 22 -5.94 16.72 8.62
CA SER A 22 -6.61 16.02 7.52
C SER A 22 -5.64 15.81 6.34
N ARG A 23 -5.80 14.69 5.63
CA ARG A 23 -5.05 14.38 4.40
C ARG A 23 -5.94 13.62 3.42
N ASP A 24 -5.67 13.82 2.13
CA ASP A 24 -6.35 13.11 1.04
C ASP A 24 -5.73 11.72 0.77
N VAL A 25 -6.46 10.90 0.01
CA VAL A 25 -5.91 9.66 -0.56
C VAL A 25 -4.81 9.98 -1.56
N GLY A 26 -3.78 9.13 -1.64
CA GLY A 26 -2.69 9.31 -2.59
C GLY A 26 -1.57 8.30 -2.40
N PHE A 27 -0.33 8.76 -2.59
CA PHE A 27 0.90 8.02 -2.35
C PHE A 27 1.73 8.78 -1.32
N ASP A 28 2.38 8.06 -0.41
CA ASP A 28 3.29 8.68 0.57
C ASP A 28 4.71 8.82 0.00
N ASP A 29 5.62 9.40 0.79
CA ASP A 29 7.00 9.64 0.37
C ASP A 29 7.71 8.33 -0.01
N GLU A 30 7.47 7.24 0.73
CA GLU A 30 7.96 5.91 0.39
C GLU A 30 7.38 5.40 -0.93
N GLY A 31 6.08 5.60 -1.19
CA GLY A 31 5.45 5.25 -2.46
C GLY A 31 6.02 6.01 -3.65
N VAL A 32 6.18 7.33 -3.53
CA VAL A 32 6.79 8.17 -4.58
C VAL A 32 8.22 7.74 -4.88
N LEU A 33 8.98 7.36 -3.85
CA LEU A 33 10.37 6.94 -3.98
C LEU A 33 10.53 5.55 -4.61
N PHE A 34 9.76 4.56 -4.16
CA PHE A 34 10.02 3.16 -4.49
C PHE A 34 9.15 2.60 -5.62
N MET A 35 7.93 3.08 -5.82
CA MET A 35 7.06 2.53 -6.87
C MET A 35 7.65 2.63 -8.28
N PRO A 36 8.35 3.73 -8.68
CA PRO A 36 9.01 3.78 -9.99
C PRO A 36 10.05 2.68 -10.18
N ILE A 37 10.77 2.31 -9.10
CA ILE A 37 11.74 1.21 -9.13
C ILE A 37 11.01 -0.13 -9.31
N PHE A 38 9.88 -0.33 -8.62
CA PHE A 38 9.09 -1.56 -8.77
C PHE A 38 8.55 -1.71 -10.21
N ASP A 39 8.14 -0.60 -10.83
CA ASP A 39 7.70 -0.55 -12.22
C ASP A 39 8.84 -0.85 -13.21
N GLU A 40 10.04 -0.28 -12.98
CA GLU A 40 11.24 -0.50 -13.80
C GLU A 40 11.67 -1.97 -13.80
N PHE A 41 11.69 -2.59 -12.62
CA PHE A 41 12.15 -3.96 -12.46
C PHE A 41 11.04 -5.01 -12.65
N ASN A 42 9.83 -4.60 -13.04
CA ASN A 42 8.66 -5.45 -13.25
C ASN A 42 8.43 -6.38 -12.04
N VAL A 43 8.38 -5.80 -10.84
CA VAL A 43 8.01 -6.52 -9.62
C VAL A 43 6.62 -7.14 -9.81
N ASP A 44 6.46 -8.40 -9.43
CA ASP A 44 5.18 -9.09 -9.62
C ASP A 44 4.19 -8.75 -8.49
N LEU A 45 4.69 -8.66 -7.26
CA LEU A 45 3.88 -8.51 -6.05
C LEU A 45 4.61 -7.67 -4.99
N VAL A 46 3.88 -6.72 -4.41
CA VAL A 46 4.30 -5.95 -3.24
C VAL A 46 3.37 -6.28 -2.08
N LEU A 47 3.93 -6.83 -1.01
CA LEU A 47 3.22 -7.12 0.23
C LEU A 47 3.59 -6.06 1.27
N SER A 48 2.57 -5.33 1.72
CA SER A 48 2.69 -4.31 2.76
C SER A 48 1.98 -4.69 4.05
N ALA A 49 2.26 -3.98 5.14
CA ALA A 49 1.66 -4.20 6.45
C ALA A 49 1.33 -2.87 7.14
N HIS A 50 1.78 -2.70 8.40
CA HIS A 50 1.58 -1.54 9.27
C HIS A 50 0.14 -1.30 9.72
N LEU A 51 -0.81 -1.17 8.80
CA LEU A 51 -2.23 -1.08 9.15
C LEU A 51 -2.80 -2.47 9.40
N HIS A 52 -3.39 -2.68 10.56
CA HIS A 52 -4.04 -3.94 10.94
C HIS A 52 -5.38 -4.12 10.21
N THR A 53 -5.30 -4.33 8.90
CA THR A 53 -6.42 -4.61 8.00
C THR A 53 -5.90 -5.47 6.84
N TYR A 54 -6.80 -5.90 5.96
CA TYR A 54 -6.46 -6.52 4.69
C TYR A 54 -7.02 -5.65 3.57
N ARG A 55 -6.22 -5.38 2.54
CA ARG A 55 -6.68 -4.69 1.32
C ARG A 55 -5.95 -5.23 0.11
N ASN A 56 -6.71 -5.54 -0.94
CA ASN A 56 -6.16 -5.71 -2.27
C ASN A 56 -6.27 -4.35 -3.00
N ARG A 57 -5.12 -3.76 -3.35
CA ARG A 57 -5.05 -2.47 -4.07
C ARG A 57 -5.15 -2.63 -5.59
N GLY A 58 -5.03 -3.87 -6.07
CA GLY A 58 -4.95 -4.20 -7.49
C GLY A 58 -3.56 -3.91 -8.06
N HIS A 59 -3.49 -3.98 -9.39
CA HIS A 59 -2.27 -3.67 -10.13
C HIS A 59 -2.16 -2.16 -10.35
N VAL A 60 -0.99 -1.60 -10.07
CA VAL A 60 -0.71 -0.16 -10.16
C VAL A 60 0.63 0.05 -10.86
N ARG A 61 0.67 0.97 -11.82
CA ARG A 61 1.89 1.39 -12.54
C ARG A 61 1.80 2.88 -12.79
N ASN A 62 2.90 3.61 -12.68
CA ASN A 62 2.95 5.05 -12.87
C ASN A 62 1.85 5.77 -12.05
N PHE A 63 1.70 5.36 -10.80
CA PHE A 63 0.73 5.93 -9.84
C PHE A 63 -0.75 5.84 -10.27
N ASP A 64 -1.10 4.97 -11.22
CA ASP A 64 -2.47 4.75 -11.66
C ASP A 64 -2.80 3.25 -11.79
N ARG A 65 -4.09 2.92 -11.78
CA ARG A 65 -4.55 1.54 -11.99
C ARG A 65 -4.12 1.06 -13.36
N ASN A 66 -3.33 -0.01 -13.37
CA ASN A 66 -2.79 -0.54 -14.60
C ASN A 66 -2.58 -2.05 -14.47
N PRO A 67 -3.22 -2.88 -15.31
CA PRO A 67 -3.12 -4.34 -15.22
C PRO A 67 -1.70 -4.90 -15.48
N THR A 68 -0.78 -4.08 -15.99
CA THR A 68 0.62 -4.46 -16.26
C THR A 68 1.59 -4.10 -15.13
N GLY A 69 1.11 -3.42 -14.08
CA GLY A 69 1.92 -3.05 -12.92
C GLY A 69 2.03 -4.16 -11.87
N PRO A 70 2.90 -3.99 -10.86
CA PRO A 70 2.94 -4.87 -9.70
C PRO A 70 1.56 -4.97 -9.00
N LEU A 71 1.23 -6.15 -8.49
CA LEU A 71 0.07 -6.32 -7.61
C LEU A 71 0.42 -5.81 -6.22
N TYR A 72 -0.41 -4.94 -5.63
CA TYR A 72 -0.19 -4.44 -4.27
C TYR A 72 -1.24 -5.02 -3.31
N ILE A 73 -0.79 -5.69 -2.25
CA ILE A 73 -1.67 -6.25 -1.21
C ILE A 73 -1.17 -5.80 0.16
N LEU A 74 -2.05 -5.14 0.91
CA LEU A 74 -1.84 -4.90 2.33
C LEU A 74 -2.34 -6.10 3.12
N THR A 75 -1.43 -6.68 3.90
CA THR A 75 -1.61 -7.91 4.67
C THR A 75 -1.38 -7.70 6.18
N GLY A 76 -1.58 -6.47 6.67
CA GLY A 76 -1.21 -6.11 8.05
C GLY A 76 -2.08 -6.71 9.16
N ILE A 77 -3.16 -7.44 8.84
CA ILE A 77 -3.96 -8.21 9.81
C ILE A 77 -3.51 -9.67 9.88
N ALA A 78 -2.43 -9.92 10.63
CA ALA A 78 -1.90 -11.29 10.83
C ALA A 78 -2.07 -11.81 12.27
N GLY A 79 -2.57 -10.98 13.19
CA GLY A 79 -2.76 -11.32 14.61
C GLY A 79 -4.21 -11.15 15.08
N ASP A 80 -4.44 -11.33 16.37
CA ASP A 80 -5.76 -11.24 17.02
C ASP A 80 -6.20 -9.81 17.36
N ALA A 81 -5.33 -8.82 17.11
CA ALA A 81 -5.59 -7.40 17.32
C ALA A 81 -6.78 -6.92 16.48
N ARG A 82 -7.94 -6.76 17.12
CA ARG A 82 -9.12 -6.12 16.53
C ARG A 82 -8.97 -4.61 16.70
N ARG A 83 -9.29 -3.83 15.65
CA ARG A 83 -9.43 -2.37 15.84
C ARG A 83 -10.41 -2.12 16.99
N PRO A 84 -10.14 -1.17 17.90
CA PRO A 84 -11.13 -0.81 18.91
C PRO A 84 -12.40 -0.39 18.19
N LYS A 85 -13.57 -0.79 18.72
CA LYS A 85 -14.87 -0.31 18.24
C LYS A 85 -15.03 1.15 18.70
N TRP A 86 -14.33 2.07 18.06
CA TRP A 86 -14.63 3.48 18.19
C TRP A 86 -15.98 3.72 17.51
N LYS A 87 -16.93 4.30 18.26
CA LYS A 87 -18.21 4.77 17.72
C LYS A 87 -18.00 6.00 16.85
#